data_AF-A0A2P5W9Q7-F1
#
_entry.id   AF-A0A2P5W9Q7-F1
#
_cell.length_a   1.000
_cell.length_b   1.000
_cell.length_c   1.000
_cell.angle_alpha   90.00
_cell.angle_beta   90.00
_cell.angle_gamma   90.00
#
_symmetry.space_group_name_H-M   'P 1'
#
loop_
_entity.id
_entity.type
_entity.pdbx_description
1 polymer ?
#
loop_
_entity_poly.entity_id
_entity_poly.type
_entity_poly.pdbx_seq_one_letter_code
_entity_poly.pdbx_strand_id
1 'polypeptide(L)'
;MDAVFLLDGAARSGFLQFLMQSTGCTYICLWSYSSSLHQPNCLIGSDGWYNEQNSTQPGALVLFLEYRRLTFPLENNQGLVPGFAFRNYRPYIELGELELQSRASHQTQRQFYREARIKVGSVCSQSLWRRRSS
;
A
#
# COMPACT_ATOMS: atom_id res chain seq x y z
N MET A 1 1.33 -6.35 14.59
CA MET A 1 0.73 -5.02 14.40
C MET A 1 -0.63 -5.18 13.72
N ASP A 2 -1.52 -5.98 14.31
CA ASP A 2 -2.91 -6.15 13.84
C ASP A 2 -3.85 -5.11 14.45
N ALA A 3 -3.42 -4.49 15.56
CA ALA A 3 -4.17 -3.48 16.28
C ALA A 3 -4.59 -2.31 15.39
N VAL A 4 -3.79 -1.93 14.38
CA VAL A 4 -4.13 -0.84 13.45
C VAL A 4 -5.45 -1.07 12.71
N PHE A 5 -5.82 -2.32 12.44
CA PHE A 5 -7.11 -2.66 11.81
C PHE A 5 -8.27 -2.71 12.80
N LEU A 6 -7.96 -2.85 14.10
CA LEU A 6 -8.92 -2.79 15.21
C LEU A 6 -9.17 -1.34 15.68
N LEU A 7 -8.27 -0.41 15.33
CA LEU A 7 -8.48 1.01 15.56
C LEU A 7 -9.67 1.51 14.74
N ASP A 8 -10.46 2.38 15.35
CA ASP A 8 -11.45 3.17 14.62
C ASP A 8 -10.77 4.08 13.57
N GLY A 9 -11.56 4.65 12.66
CA GLY A 9 -11.03 5.44 11.56
C GLY A 9 -10.11 6.58 12.01
N ALA A 10 -10.46 7.30 13.08
CA ALA A 10 -9.69 8.46 13.53
C ALA A 10 -8.38 8.03 14.21
N ALA A 11 -8.45 7.05 15.11
CA ALA A 11 -7.25 6.50 15.75
C ALA A 11 -6.30 5.86 14.73
N ARG A 12 -6.85 5.17 13.72
CA ARG A 12 -6.08 4.58 12.63
C ARG A 12 -5.39 5.64 11.79
N SER A 13 -6.10 6.71 11.40
CA SER A 13 -5.49 7.83 10.67
C SER A 13 -4.36 8.49 11.47
N GLY A 14 -4.55 8.75 12.76
CA GLY A 14 -3.51 9.31 13.62
C GLY A 14 -2.28 8.41 13.73
N PHE A 15 -2.49 7.10 13.86
CA PHE A 15 -1.40 6.12 13.86
C PHE A 15 -0.63 6.07 12.53
N LEU A 16 -1.34 6.07 11.40
CA LEU A 16 -0.72 6.06 10.07
C LEU A 16 0.09 7.34 9.81
N GLN A 17 -0.43 8.49 10.26
CA GLN A 17 0.27 9.77 10.17
C GLN A 17 1.56 9.75 11.01
N PHE A 18 1.49 9.26 12.26
CA PHE A 18 2.67 9.08 13.11
C PHE A 18 3.71 8.16 12.47
N LEU A 19 3.26 7.00 11.97
CA LEU A 19 4.14 6.02 11.31
C LEU A 19 4.87 6.67 10.14
N MET A 20 4.13 7.38 9.28
CA MET A 20 4.69 8.07 8.13
C MET A 20 5.76 9.11 8.52
N GLN A 21 5.53 9.89 9.57
CA GLN A 21 6.51 10.86 10.07
C GLN A 21 7.77 10.16 10.59
N SER A 22 7.62 9.03 11.29
CA SER A 22 8.74 8.28 11.86
C SER A 22 9.60 7.57 10.80
N THR A 23 9.01 7.19 9.67
CA THR A 23 9.68 6.41 8.61
C THR A 23 10.09 7.25 7.42
N GLY A 24 9.60 8.49 7.30
CA GLY A 24 9.83 9.35 6.14
C GLY A 24 9.14 8.86 4.86
N CYS A 25 8.18 7.92 4.98
CA CYS A 25 7.47 7.38 3.83
C CYS A 25 6.61 8.46 3.14
N THR A 26 6.53 8.41 1.82
CA THR A 26 5.66 9.33 1.08
C THR A 26 4.18 8.91 1.14
N TYR A 27 3.90 7.61 1.24
CA TYR A 27 2.56 7.08 1.45
C TYR A 27 2.61 5.75 2.21
N ILE A 28 1.47 5.37 2.77
CA ILE A 28 1.21 4.09 3.42
C ILE A 28 -0.16 3.59 2.95
N CYS A 29 -0.22 2.37 2.44
CA CYS A 29 -1.48 1.68 2.16
C CYS A 29 -1.59 0.45 3.05
N LEU A 30 -2.78 0.22 3.61
CA LEU A 30 -3.15 -0.98 4.33
C LEU A 30 -3.86 -1.95 3.39
N TRP A 31 -3.24 -3.11 3.20
CA TRP A 31 -3.73 -4.17 2.33
C TRP A 31 -4.14 -5.37 3.16
N SER A 32 -5.38 -5.82 3.03
CA SER A 32 -5.91 -6.99 3.70
C SER A 32 -6.05 -8.17 2.75
N TYR A 33 -5.79 -9.39 3.23
CA TYR A 33 -6.01 -10.59 2.43
C TYR A 33 -7.51 -10.92 2.37
N SER A 34 -8.02 -11.07 1.14
CA SER A 34 -9.40 -11.51 0.91
C SER A 34 -9.52 -13.01 1.16
N SER A 35 -10.30 -13.38 2.18
CA SER A 35 -10.74 -14.76 2.40
C SER A 35 -12.10 -15.06 1.77
N SER A 36 -12.61 -14.18 0.90
CA SER A 36 -13.91 -14.37 0.25
C SER A 36 -13.85 -15.52 -0.77
N LEU A 37 -14.84 -16.42 -0.72
CA LEU A 37 -14.97 -17.57 -1.63
C LEU A 37 -15.06 -17.17 -3.12
N HIS A 38 -15.49 -15.94 -3.41
CA HIS A 38 -15.63 -15.43 -4.79
C HIS A 38 -14.37 -14.76 -5.34
N GLN A 39 -13.43 -14.38 -4.47
CA GLN A 39 -12.14 -13.77 -4.85
C GLN A 39 -11.04 -14.32 -3.94
N PRO A 40 -10.74 -15.64 -4.05
CA PRO A 40 -9.62 -16.22 -3.32
C PRO A 40 -8.32 -15.60 -3.81
N ASN A 41 -7.34 -15.47 -2.92
CA ASN A 41 -5.98 -15.00 -3.24
C ASN A 41 -5.89 -13.55 -3.72
N CYS A 42 -6.67 -12.62 -3.17
CA CYS A 42 -6.56 -11.19 -3.48
C CYS A 42 -6.11 -10.35 -2.28
N LEU A 43 -5.46 -9.22 -2.54
CA LEU A 43 -5.25 -8.13 -1.58
C LEU A 43 -6.25 -7.03 -1.85
N ILE A 44 -6.98 -6.63 -0.81
CA ILE A 44 -7.96 -5.55 -0.86
C ILE A 44 -7.41 -4.38 -0.05
N GLY A 45 -7.41 -3.19 -0.64
CA GLY A 45 -7.06 -1.98 0.08
C GLY A 45 -8.17 -1.57 1.04
N SER A 46 -7.83 -1.34 2.31
CA SER A 46 -8.81 -1.00 3.35
C SER A 46 -8.66 0.43 3.88
N ASP A 47 -7.44 0.93 3.95
CA ASP A 47 -7.16 2.32 4.33
C ASP A 47 -5.75 2.71 3.87
N GLY A 48 -5.38 3.97 4.11
CA GLY A 48 -4.03 4.45 3.86
C GLY A 48 -3.91 5.93 4.13
N TRP A 49 -2.66 6.38 4.19
CA TRP A 49 -2.30 7.78 4.35
C TRP A 49 -1.27 8.20 3.30
N TYR A 50 -1.37 9.43 2.81
CA TYR A 50 -0.48 10.00 1.81
C TYR A 50 0.05 11.35 2.29
N ASN A 51 1.36 11.57 2.18
CA ASN A 51 1.96 12.87 2.47
C ASN A 51 1.85 13.80 1.27
N GLU A 52 0.80 14.63 1.25
CA GLU A 52 0.61 15.63 0.20
C GLU A 52 1.69 16.71 0.16
N GLN A 53 2.46 16.90 1.25
CA GLN A 53 3.50 17.94 1.32
C GLN A 53 4.60 17.78 0.26
N ASN A 54 4.82 16.55 -0.22
CA ASN A 54 5.79 16.26 -1.27
C ASN A 54 5.21 16.40 -2.68
N SER A 55 3.91 16.68 -2.80
CA SER A 55 3.19 16.76 -4.06
C SER A 55 2.85 18.20 -4.39
N THR A 56 3.24 18.64 -5.58
CA THR A 56 2.93 19.98 -6.08
C THR A 56 1.60 20.00 -6.85
N GLN A 57 0.88 18.88 -6.87
CA GLN A 57 -0.26 18.63 -7.77
C GLN A 57 -1.45 18.06 -6.98
N PRO A 58 -2.61 18.74 -6.97
CA PRO A 58 -3.80 18.26 -6.27
C PRO A 58 -4.35 16.93 -6.82
N GLY A 59 -3.95 16.52 -8.03
CA GLY A 59 -4.33 15.23 -8.64
C GLY A 59 -3.77 14.00 -7.92
N ALA A 60 -2.61 14.11 -7.27
CA ALA A 60 -1.95 12.97 -6.62
C ALA A 60 -2.78 12.40 -5.45
N LEU A 61 -3.46 13.26 -4.69
CA LEU A 61 -4.35 12.83 -3.61
C LEU A 61 -5.54 12.03 -4.16
N VAL A 62 -6.19 12.52 -5.21
CA VAL A 62 -7.34 11.83 -5.82
C VAL A 62 -6.92 10.44 -6.29
N LEU A 63 -5.79 10.37 -7.00
CA LEU A 63 -5.23 9.10 -7.47
C LEU A 63 -4.86 8.17 -6.32
N PHE A 64 -4.37 8.69 -5.19
CA PHE A 64 -4.12 7.89 -3.99
C PHE A 64 -5.41 7.31 -3.39
N LEU A 65 -6.46 8.11 -3.28
CA LEU A 65 -7.75 7.69 -2.74
C LEU A 65 -8.41 6.61 -3.59
N GLU A 66 -8.20 6.64 -4.90
CA GLU A 66 -8.60 5.57 -5.82
C GLU A 66 -7.68 4.35 -5.69
N TYR A 67 -6.36 4.57 -5.70
CA TYR A 67 -5.36 3.50 -5.59
C TYR A 67 -5.58 2.64 -4.34
N ARG A 68 -5.83 3.25 -3.18
CA ARG A 68 -6.07 2.54 -1.91
C ARG A 68 -7.36 1.72 -1.88
N ARG A 69 -8.24 1.87 -2.87
CA ARG A 69 -9.50 1.11 -3.00
C ARG A 69 -9.41 -0.05 -3.99
N LEU A 70 -8.26 -0.21 -4.66
CA LEU A 70 -8.08 -1.26 -5.64
C LEU A 70 -7.97 -2.64 -4.99
N THR A 71 -8.21 -3.67 -5.80
CA THR A 71 -8.00 -5.08 -5.43
C THR A 71 -6.92 -5.66 -6.33
N PHE A 72 -5.94 -6.33 -5.74
CA PHE A 72 -4.81 -6.92 -6.43
C PHE A 72 -4.86 -8.45 -6.35
N PRO A 73 -4.97 -9.18 -7.47
CA PRO A 73 -4.86 -10.64 -7.47
C PRO A 73 -3.40 -11.06 -7.14
N LEU A 74 -3.25 -12.09 -6.32
CA LEU A 74 -1.95 -12.69 -5.97
C LEU A 74 -1.57 -13.85 -6.90
N GLU A 75 -2.42 -14.25 -7.84
CA GLU A 75 -2.25 -15.47 -8.64
C GLU A 75 -1.10 -15.42 -9.65
N ASN A 76 -0.65 -14.23 -10.07
CA ASN A 76 0.49 -14.12 -10.97
C ASN A 76 1.76 -13.69 -10.22
N ASN A 77 2.77 -14.55 -10.27
CA ASN A 77 4.07 -14.44 -9.60
C ASN A 77 4.92 -13.19 -9.95
N GLN A 78 4.38 -12.19 -10.66
CA GLN A 78 5.12 -11.05 -11.19
C GLN A 78 5.24 -9.85 -10.25
N GLY A 79 5.00 -10.02 -8.95
CA GLY A 79 5.48 -9.05 -7.97
C GLY A 79 4.94 -7.64 -8.16
N LEU A 80 3.62 -7.52 -8.31
CA LEU A 80 2.92 -6.24 -8.21
C LEU A 80 3.21 -5.62 -6.85
N VAL A 81 3.40 -4.30 -6.78
CA VAL A 81 3.93 -3.61 -5.58
C VAL A 81 3.30 -4.08 -4.25
N PRO A 82 1.95 -4.23 -4.10
CA PRO A 82 1.39 -4.79 -2.86
C PRO A 82 1.65 -6.28 -2.64
N GLY A 83 1.57 -7.10 -3.70
CA GLY A 83 1.87 -8.53 -3.63
C GLY A 83 3.37 -8.84 -3.43
N PHE A 84 4.26 -7.97 -3.90
CA PHE A 84 5.70 -8.11 -3.74
C PHE A 84 6.14 -7.83 -2.30
N ALA A 85 5.62 -6.77 -1.66
CA ALA A 85 5.84 -6.52 -0.22
C ALA A 85 5.34 -7.69 0.61
N PHE A 86 4.10 -8.12 0.32
CA PHE A 86 3.43 -9.22 1.00
C PHE A 86 4.29 -10.48 1.00
N ARG A 87 4.77 -10.91 -0.18
CA ARG A 87 5.48 -12.20 -0.34
C ARG A 87 6.88 -12.19 0.24
N ASN A 88 7.56 -11.04 0.23
CA ASN A 88 8.94 -10.91 0.75
C ASN A 88 9.00 -10.59 2.24
N TYR A 89 7.86 -10.59 2.93
CA TYR A 89 7.78 -10.25 4.34
C TYR A 89 8.46 -8.92 4.68
N ARG A 90 8.27 -7.91 3.82
CA ARG A 90 8.76 -6.54 4.08
C ARG A 90 7.61 -5.57 4.31
N PRO A 91 7.65 -4.76 5.40
CA PRO A 91 6.64 -3.72 5.66
C PRO A 91 6.86 -2.46 4.81
N TYR A 92 7.96 -2.40 4.05
CA TYR A 92 8.27 -1.36 3.08
C TYR A 92 9.06 -1.97 1.92
N ILE A 93 9.04 -1.32 0.76
CA ILE A 93 9.85 -1.74 -0.38
C ILE A 93 10.60 -0.53 -0.94
N GLU A 94 11.89 -0.71 -1.16
CA GLU A 94 12.68 0.23 -1.91
C GLU A 94 12.84 -0.36 -3.31
N LEU A 95 12.17 0.26 -4.28
CA LEU A 95 12.26 -0.10 -5.69
C LEU A 95 12.72 1.14 -6.44
N GLY A 96 13.60 0.96 -7.42
CA GLY A 96 13.92 2.04 -8.34
C GLY A 96 12.67 2.45 -9.13
N GLU A 97 12.63 3.69 -9.64
CA GLU A 97 11.47 4.22 -10.39
C GLU A 97 11.02 3.29 -11.53
N LEU A 98 11.96 2.74 -12.29
CA LEU A 98 11.68 1.79 -13.38
C LEU A 98 11.05 0.49 -12.88
N GLU A 99 11.51 -0.04 -11.75
CA GLU A 99 10.95 -1.25 -11.14
C GLU A 99 9.58 -0.98 -10.52
N LEU A 100 9.40 0.19 -9.92
CA LEU A 100 8.12 0.61 -9.34
C LEU A 100 7.06 0.75 -10.43
N GLN A 101 7.42 1.33 -11.58
CA GLN A 101 6.53 1.47 -12.74
C GLN A 101 6.24 0.14 -13.43
N SER A 102 7.23 -0.75 -13.56
CA SER A 102 7.03 -2.07 -14.18
C SER A 102 6.15 -2.98 -13.31
N ARG A 103 6.18 -2.80 -11.99
CA ARG A 103 5.39 -3.56 -11.01
C ARG A 103 4.03 -2.93 -10.68
N ALA A 104 3.70 -1.78 -11.26
CA ALA A 104 2.39 -1.16 -11.08
C ALA A 104 1.41 -1.71 -12.11
N SER A 105 0.49 -2.60 -11.72
CA SER A 105 -0.46 -3.20 -12.67
C SER A 105 -1.50 -2.21 -13.16
N HIS A 106 -2.03 -1.38 -12.25
CA HIS A 106 -3.12 -0.46 -12.55
C HIS A 106 -2.64 0.90 -13.06
N GLN A 107 -3.39 1.48 -14.00
CA GLN A 107 -3.10 2.82 -14.52
C GLN A 107 -3.14 3.88 -13.41
N THR A 108 -4.16 3.85 -12.54
CA THR A 108 -4.27 4.74 -11.38
C THR A 108 -3.04 4.66 -10.47
N GLN A 109 -2.51 3.46 -10.24
CA GLN A 109 -1.29 3.26 -9.45
C GLN A 109 -0.07 3.89 -10.13
N ARG A 110 0.10 3.70 -11.44
CA ARG A 110 1.22 4.30 -12.21
C ARG A 110 1.15 5.82 -12.21
N GLN A 111 -0.05 6.37 -12.42
CA GLN A 111 -0.30 7.80 -12.41
C GLN A 111 -0.03 8.39 -11.02
N PHE A 112 -0.53 7.76 -9.96
CA PHE A 112 -0.23 8.14 -8.59
C PHE A 112 1.29 8.20 -8.37
N TYR A 113 2.02 7.14 -8.70
CA TYR A 113 3.48 7.11 -8.50
C TYR A 113 4.21 8.20 -9.27
N ARG A 114 3.76 8.54 -10.48
CA ARG A 114 4.36 9.61 -11.28
C ARG A 114 4.05 10.99 -10.70
N GLU A 115 2.79 11.27 -10.39
CA GLU A 115 2.35 12.59 -9.91
C GLU A 115 2.84 12.88 -8.49
N ALA A 116 2.84 11.87 -7.63
CA ALA A 116 3.39 11.95 -6.28
C ALA A 116 4.92 11.85 -6.24
N ARG A 117 5.59 11.73 -7.39
CA ARG A 117 7.05 11.54 -7.53
C ARG A 117 7.59 10.44 -6.61
N ILE A 118 6.85 9.35 -6.51
CA ILE A 118 7.22 8.20 -5.68
C ILE A 118 8.44 7.53 -6.30
N LYS A 119 9.60 7.78 -5.70
CA LYS A 119 10.86 7.09 -6.03
C LYS A 119 11.11 5.89 -5.13
N VAL A 120 10.41 5.82 -3.99
CA VAL A 120 10.52 4.78 -2.96
C VAL A 120 9.11 4.51 -2.42
N GLY A 121 8.65 3.26 -2.45
CA GLY A 121 7.27 2.90 -2.13
C GLY A 121 7.16 2.09 -0.84
N SER A 122 6.75 2.72 0.25
CA SER A 122 6.53 1.99 1.50
C SER A 122 5.14 1.36 1.51
N VAL A 123 5.09 0.03 1.47
CA VAL A 123 3.85 -0.72 1.44
C VAL A 123 3.66 -1.46 2.76
N CYS A 124 2.79 -0.93 3.62
CA CYS A 124 2.47 -1.59 4.88
C CYS A 124 1.36 -2.64 4.66
N SER A 125 1.73 -3.83 4.17
CA SER A 125 0.80 -4.96 3.99
C SER A 125 0.48 -5.64 5.34
N GLN A 126 -0.80 -5.92 5.60
CA GLN A 126 -1.33 -6.57 6.82
C GLN A 126 -0.75 -7.97 7.08
N SER A 127 -0.14 -8.58 6.07
CA SER A 127 -0.01 -10.04 6.03
C SER A 127 1.32 -10.57 6.53
N LEU A 128 2.25 -9.68 6.87
CA LEU A 128 3.56 -10.06 7.41
C LEU A 128 3.48 -10.83 8.74
N TRP A 129 2.39 -10.68 9.50
CA TRP A 129 2.38 -11.08 10.91
C TRP A 129 1.45 -12.24 11.27
N ARG A 130 0.46 -12.60 10.43
CA ARG A 130 -0.43 -13.75 10.71
C ARG A 130 0.25 -15.14 10.69
N ARG A 131 1.46 -15.26 10.13
CA ARG A 131 2.21 -16.53 10.03
C ARG A 131 3.42 -16.64 10.97
N ARG A 132 3.49 -15.83 12.03
CA ARG A 132 4.47 -16.03 13.12
C ARG A 132 3.85 -16.55 14.43
N SER A 133 2.57 -16.88 14.41
CA SER A 133 1.84 -17.41 15.58
C SER A 133 1.20 -18.78 15.29
N SER A 134 1.84 -19.61 14.47
CA SER A 134 1.47 -21.02 14.26
C SER A 134 2.74 -21.86 14.25
#